data_AF-A0AAE3JJP0-F1
#
_entry.id   AF-A0AAE3JJP0-F1
#
_cell.length_a   1.000
_cell.length_b   1.000
_cell.length_c   1.000
_cell.angle_alpha   90.00
_cell.angle_beta   90.00
_cell.angle_gamma   90.00
#
_symmetry.space_group_name_H-M   'P 1'
#
loop_
_entity.id
_entity.type
_entity.pdbx_description
1 polymer ?
#
loop_
_entity_poly.entity_id
_entity_poly.type
_entity_poly.pdbx_seq_one_letter_code
_entity_poly.pdbx_strand_id
1 'polypeptide(L)'
;MKLDRDIESFINNYVKALKEKNAVAFIGSGMSVSQGFFDWKKLLKPVADKLGLDINDEQHDLTSLAQFFVDDHGGVRGELDQILVEEYGKTKMSVSDNHRILARLPIQIYWTTNYDRLIENALLEQGKTPDIKKAQSDLTVNLPKRDAIIYKMHGDIETVSETVLTKHEYEDYNKKENCLVMHLKVTMFLEHFYLSDSVLLIPILTT
;
A
#
# COMPACT_ATOMS: atom_id res chain seq x y z
N MET A 1 -5.03 2.40 -32.20
CA MET A 1 -3.87 2.89 -31.41
C MET A 1 -2.83 1.78 -31.44
N LYS A 2 -1.63 2.00 -31.98
CA LYS A 2 -0.53 1.03 -31.88
C LYS A 2 0.04 1.16 -30.47
N LEU A 3 0.04 0.07 -29.70
CA LEU A 3 0.77 0.07 -28.45
C LEU A 3 2.26 0.08 -28.74
N ASP A 4 3.03 0.64 -27.82
CA ASP A 4 4.47 0.53 -27.84
C ASP A 4 4.89 -0.95 -27.73
N ARG A 5 5.98 -1.33 -28.41
CA ARG A 5 6.44 -2.73 -28.47
C ARG A 5 6.75 -3.30 -27.10
N ASP A 6 7.29 -2.47 -26.21
CA ASP A 6 7.62 -2.87 -24.85
C ASP A 6 6.36 -3.14 -24.02
N ILE A 7 5.31 -2.34 -24.22
CA ILE A 7 4.01 -2.54 -23.56
C ILE A 7 3.33 -3.81 -24.09
N GLU A 8 3.35 -4.06 -25.40
CA GLU A 8 2.80 -5.31 -25.96
C GLU A 8 3.54 -6.55 -25.44
N SER A 9 4.87 -6.49 -25.35
CA SER A 9 5.69 -7.57 -24.78
C SER A 9 5.32 -7.82 -23.31
N PHE A 10 5.24 -6.76 -22.50
CA PHE A 10 4.82 -6.86 -21.10
C PHE A 10 3.43 -7.49 -20.97
N ILE A 11 2.44 -7.03 -21.75
CA ILE A 11 1.07 -7.56 -21.69
C ILE A 11 1.07 -9.07 -21.99
N ASN A 12 1.77 -9.50 -23.03
CA ASN A 12 1.82 -10.91 -23.40
C ASN A 12 2.44 -11.77 -22.29
N ASN A 13 3.52 -11.29 -21.69
CA ASN A 13 4.21 -12.01 -20.64
C ASN A 13 3.40 -12.03 -19.33
N TYR A 14 2.78 -10.90 -18.96
CA TYR A 14 1.92 -10.84 -17.78
C TYR A 14 0.65 -11.68 -17.94
N VAL A 15 0.06 -11.74 -19.14
CA VAL A 15 -1.07 -12.64 -19.44
C VAL A 15 -0.67 -14.11 -19.29
N LYS A 16 0.56 -14.47 -19.70
CA LYS A 16 1.09 -15.81 -19.46
C LYS A 16 1.20 -16.09 -17.96
N ALA A 17 1.74 -15.14 -17.20
CA ALA A 17 1.86 -15.26 -15.75
C ALA A 17 0.49 -15.43 -15.05
N LEU A 18 -0.51 -14.66 -15.47
CA LEU A 18 -1.89 -14.78 -14.97
C LEU A 18 -2.48 -16.18 -15.21
N LYS A 19 -2.19 -16.80 -16.37
CA LYS A 19 -2.65 -18.16 -16.69
C LYS A 19 -1.92 -19.22 -15.85
N GLU A 20 -0.64 -18.98 -15.55
CA GLU A 20 0.20 -19.85 -14.72
C GLU A 20 -0.03 -19.66 -13.21
N LYS A 21 -0.85 -18.68 -12.82
CA LYS A 21 -1.15 -18.32 -11.41
C LYS A 21 0.09 -17.89 -10.62
N ASN A 22 1.07 -17.30 -11.28
CA ASN A 22 2.28 -16.76 -10.66
C ASN A 22 2.34 -15.22 -10.75
N ALA A 23 1.28 -14.58 -11.24
CA ALA A 23 1.22 -13.13 -11.30
C ALA A 23 1.13 -12.49 -9.91
N VAL A 24 1.95 -11.47 -9.69
CA VAL A 24 1.98 -10.63 -8.49
C VAL A 24 1.66 -9.19 -8.88
N ALA A 25 0.90 -8.49 -8.05
CA ALA A 25 0.62 -7.06 -8.21
C ALA A 25 1.21 -6.25 -7.05
N PHE A 26 1.96 -5.21 -7.39
CA PHE A 26 2.48 -4.22 -6.45
C PHE A 26 1.77 -2.90 -6.70
N ILE A 27 0.99 -2.46 -5.71
CA ILE A 27 0.07 -1.33 -5.84
C ILE A 27 0.50 -0.24 -4.87
N GLY A 28 1.08 0.83 -5.42
CA GLY A 28 1.37 2.06 -4.70
C GLY A 28 0.16 3.00 -4.64
N SER A 29 0.37 4.17 -4.02
CA SER A 29 -0.69 5.16 -3.79
C SER A 29 -1.27 5.75 -5.07
N GLY A 30 -0.49 5.73 -6.18
CA GLY A 30 -0.88 6.26 -7.47
C GLY A 30 -2.16 5.65 -8.05
N MET A 31 -2.47 4.40 -7.70
CA MET A 31 -3.69 3.73 -8.15
C MET A 31 -4.97 4.33 -7.54
N SER A 32 -4.85 4.87 -6.34
CA SER A 32 -5.98 5.31 -5.53
C SER A 32 -6.16 6.85 -5.57
N VAL A 33 -5.18 7.61 -6.08
CA VAL A 33 -5.21 9.09 -6.16
C VAL A 33 -6.48 9.62 -6.85
N SER A 34 -6.91 8.99 -7.95
CA SER A 34 -8.12 9.40 -8.69
C SER A 34 -9.43 9.18 -7.93
N GLN A 35 -9.42 8.41 -6.84
CA GLN A 35 -10.59 8.13 -5.98
C GLN A 35 -10.58 8.91 -4.67
N GLY A 36 -9.78 9.98 -4.62
CA GLY A 36 -9.63 10.77 -3.41
C GLY A 36 -8.74 10.10 -2.36
N PHE A 37 -7.99 9.05 -2.70
CA PHE A 37 -7.03 8.48 -1.75
C PHE A 37 -5.99 9.52 -1.37
N PHE A 38 -5.64 9.40 -0.11
CA PHE A 38 -4.70 10.26 0.57
C PHE A 38 -3.35 10.26 -0.13
N ASP A 39 -3.13 11.32 -0.89
CA ASP A 39 -1.83 11.94 -0.91
C ASP A 39 -1.41 12.11 0.55
N TRP A 40 -0.28 11.52 0.94
CA TRP A 40 0.28 11.63 2.28
C TRP A 40 0.37 13.08 2.74
N LYS A 41 0.57 14.01 1.79
CA LYS A 41 0.50 15.45 2.02
C LYS A 41 -0.85 15.85 2.62
N LYS A 42 -1.97 15.33 2.11
CA LYS A 42 -3.31 15.63 2.66
C LYS A 42 -3.52 15.05 4.06
N LEU A 43 -3.03 13.84 4.36
CA LEU A 43 -3.16 13.24 5.71
C LEU A 43 -2.46 14.09 6.75
N LEU A 44 -1.26 14.58 6.40
CA LEU A 44 -0.42 15.36 7.29
C LEU A 44 -0.63 16.86 7.16
N LYS A 45 -1.56 17.32 6.33
CA LYS A 45 -1.86 18.75 6.24
C LYS A 45 -2.29 19.33 7.59
N PRO A 46 -3.23 18.71 8.36
CA PRO A 46 -3.56 19.23 9.69
C PRO A 46 -2.38 19.19 10.66
N VAL A 47 -1.44 18.25 10.46
CA VAL A 47 -0.20 18.17 11.24
C VAL A 47 0.70 19.36 10.94
N ALA A 48 0.96 19.66 9.66
CA ALA A 48 1.71 20.84 9.24
C ALA A 48 1.05 22.13 9.73
N ASP A 49 -0.27 22.26 9.57
CA ASP A 49 -1.05 23.43 10.00
C ASP A 49 -0.90 23.67 11.52
N LYS A 50 -0.92 22.62 12.33
CA LYS A 50 -0.71 22.70 13.80
C LYS A 50 0.69 23.16 14.18
N LEU A 51 1.70 22.80 13.37
CA LEU A 51 3.09 23.20 13.56
C LEU A 51 3.40 24.58 12.94
N GLY A 52 2.44 25.20 12.25
CA GLY A 52 2.64 26.45 11.53
C GLY A 52 3.51 26.32 10.28
N LEU A 53 3.56 25.13 9.67
CA LEU A 53 4.33 24.82 8.46
C LEU A 53 3.41 24.75 7.23
N ASP A 54 3.96 25.03 6.04
CA ASP A 54 3.26 24.76 4.79
C ASP A 54 3.57 23.33 4.32
N ILE A 55 2.51 22.53 4.16
CA ILE A 55 2.62 21.15 3.70
C ILE A 55 3.28 21.01 2.30
N ASN A 56 3.21 22.05 1.47
CA ASN A 56 3.84 22.05 0.16
C ASN A 56 5.38 22.15 0.26
N ASP A 57 5.89 22.80 1.30
CA ASP A 57 7.33 22.90 1.55
C ASP A 57 7.88 21.59 2.14
N GLU A 58 7.08 20.92 2.98
CA GLU A 58 7.43 19.67 3.67
C GLU A 58 7.17 18.40 2.85
N GLN A 59 6.67 18.54 1.61
CA GLN A 59 6.25 17.42 0.77
C GLN A 59 7.36 16.39 0.45
N HIS A 60 8.61 16.80 0.60
CA HIS A 60 9.79 15.98 0.31
C HIS A 60 10.21 15.08 1.48
N ASP A 61 9.77 15.38 2.70
CA ASP A 61 10.11 14.61 3.91
C ASP A 61 8.97 14.57 4.92
N LEU A 62 7.85 14.03 4.47
CA LEU A 62 6.62 13.94 5.26
C LEU A 62 6.75 12.97 6.46
N THR A 63 7.71 12.05 6.46
CA THR A 63 7.98 11.15 7.60
C THR A 63 8.72 11.88 8.72
N SER A 64 9.62 12.81 8.38
CA SER A 64 10.22 13.73 9.35
C SER A 64 9.18 14.71 9.91
N LEU A 65 8.25 15.22 9.09
CA LEU A 65 7.14 16.05 9.60
C LEU A 65 6.31 15.31 10.65
N ALA A 66 5.93 14.06 10.37
CA ALA A 66 5.19 13.23 11.32
C ALA A 66 6.00 12.96 12.61
N GLN A 67 7.31 12.70 12.48
CA GLN A 67 8.19 12.49 13.63
C GLN A 67 8.26 13.75 14.50
N PHE A 68 8.49 14.91 13.88
CA PHE A 68 8.59 16.18 14.58
C PHE A 68 7.31 16.51 15.34
N PHE A 69 6.14 16.25 14.73
CA PHE A 69 4.86 16.40 15.41
C PHE A 69 4.74 15.52 16.66
N VAL A 70 5.11 14.24 16.56
CA VAL A 70 5.09 13.32 17.70
C VAL A 70 6.04 13.78 18.81
N ASP A 71 7.23 14.26 18.44
CA ASP A 71 8.22 14.77 19.40
C ASP A 71 7.73 16.04 20.11
N ASP A 72 7.11 16.97 19.37
CA ASP A 72 6.51 18.21 19.91
C ASP A 72 5.38 17.93 20.92
N HIS A 73 4.67 16.80 20.75
CA HIS A 73 3.58 16.35 21.64
C HIS A 73 4.06 15.36 22.73
N GLY A 74 5.34 15.42 23.09
CA GLY A 74 5.90 14.64 24.20
C GLY A 74 6.21 13.18 23.87
N GLY A 75 6.36 12.86 22.59
CA GLY A 75 6.67 11.51 22.09
C GLY A 75 5.46 10.57 22.03
N VAL A 76 4.24 11.10 22.25
CA VAL A 76 3.01 10.30 22.26
C VAL A 76 2.30 10.44 20.92
N ARG A 77 2.10 9.29 20.26
CA ARG A 77 1.51 9.22 18.92
C ARG A 77 -0.01 9.44 18.87
N GLY A 78 -0.71 9.37 20.00
CA GLY A 78 -2.17 9.36 20.04
C GLY A 78 -2.86 10.51 19.30
N GLU A 79 -2.28 11.72 19.32
CA GLU A 79 -2.84 12.85 18.57
C GLU A 79 -2.64 12.71 17.05
N LEU A 80 -1.50 12.19 16.61
CA LEU A 80 -1.26 11.86 15.21
C LEU A 80 -2.27 10.82 14.74
N ASP A 81 -2.46 9.74 15.51
CA ASP A 81 -3.40 8.67 15.19
C ASP A 81 -4.85 9.21 15.08
N GLN A 82 -5.25 10.08 16.00
CA GLN A 82 -6.56 10.72 15.98
C GLN A 82 -6.75 11.57 14.71
N ILE A 83 -5.76 12.40 14.33
CA ILE A 83 -5.80 13.19 13.10
C ILE A 83 -5.98 12.28 11.88
N LEU A 84 -5.23 11.18 11.81
CA LEU A 84 -5.30 10.26 10.68
C LEU A 84 -6.66 9.57 10.55
N VAL A 85 -7.24 9.12 11.66
CA VAL A 85 -8.60 8.54 11.68
C VAL A 85 -9.64 9.56 11.23
N GLU A 86 -9.54 10.80 11.71
CA GLU A 86 -10.48 11.87 11.35
C GLU A 86 -10.37 12.25 9.88
N GLU A 87 -9.15 12.47 9.37
CA GLU A 87 -8.91 12.79 7.97
C GLU A 87 -9.36 11.65 7.06
N TYR A 88 -9.04 10.41 7.43
CA TYR A 88 -9.54 9.24 6.69
C TYR A 88 -11.07 9.19 6.66
N GLY A 89 -11.72 9.38 7.81
CA GLY A 89 -13.18 9.36 7.94
C GLY A 89 -13.91 10.47 7.17
N LYS A 90 -13.27 11.63 6.96
CA LYS A 90 -13.83 12.74 6.14
C LYS A 90 -13.89 12.39 4.66
N THR A 91 -13.13 11.40 4.21
CA THR A 91 -12.95 11.11 2.79
C THR A 91 -13.88 9.98 2.34
N LYS A 92 -14.73 10.28 1.35
CA LYS A 92 -15.51 9.24 0.66
C LYS A 92 -14.64 8.55 -0.38
N MET A 93 -13.95 7.51 0.05
CA MET A 93 -13.20 6.64 -0.87
C MET A 93 -14.14 5.65 -1.55
N SER A 94 -14.03 5.54 -2.87
CA SER A 94 -14.74 4.54 -3.67
C SER A 94 -13.77 3.66 -4.43
N VAL A 95 -14.15 2.41 -4.62
CA VAL A 95 -13.43 1.48 -5.49
C VAL A 95 -13.42 2.03 -6.92
N SER A 96 -12.22 2.21 -7.49
CA SER A 96 -12.07 2.65 -8.90
C SER A 96 -12.28 1.51 -9.88
N ASP A 97 -12.45 1.86 -11.16
CA ASP A 97 -12.48 0.86 -12.23
C ASP A 97 -11.18 0.07 -12.35
N ASN A 98 -10.02 0.69 -12.09
CA ASN A 98 -8.75 -0.03 -12.07
C ASN A 98 -8.72 -1.08 -10.95
N HIS A 99 -9.25 -0.76 -9.76
CA HIS A 99 -9.36 -1.73 -8.67
C HIS A 99 -10.27 -2.90 -9.08
N ARG A 100 -11.42 -2.61 -9.72
CA ARG A 100 -12.33 -3.65 -10.23
C ARG A 100 -11.68 -4.49 -11.32
N ILE A 101 -10.91 -3.89 -12.22
CA ILE A 101 -10.18 -4.62 -13.26
C ILE A 101 -9.18 -5.58 -12.62
N LEU A 102 -8.33 -5.11 -11.70
CA LEU A 102 -7.37 -5.98 -10.99
C LEU A 102 -8.09 -7.10 -10.24
N ALA A 103 -9.16 -6.78 -9.52
CA ALA A 103 -9.92 -7.76 -8.77
C ALA A 103 -10.55 -8.86 -9.64
N ARG A 104 -10.82 -8.60 -10.93
CA ARG A 104 -11.28 -9.63 -11.89
C ARG A 104 -10.18 -10.55 -12.38
N LEU A 105 -8.93 -10.08 -12.41
CA LEU A 105 -7.80 -10.89 -12.84
C LEU A 105 -7.50 -12.01 -11.84
N PRO A 106 -6.98 -13.17 -12.28
CA PRO A 106 -6.61 -14.28 -11.41
C PRO A 106 -5.30 -14.04 -10.64
N ILE A 107 -5.09 -12.84 -10.11
CA ILE A 107 -3.95 -12.48 -9.26
C ILE A 107 -4.20 -13.00 -7.85
N GLN A 108 -3.23 -13.73 -7.30
CA GLN A 108 -3.32 -14.34 -5.96
C GLN A 108 -2.53 -13.56 -4.90
N ILE A 109 -1.55 -12.74 -5.29
CA ILE A 109 -0.66 -12.03 -4.38
C ILE A 109 -0.68 -10.55 -4.73
N TYR A 110 -1.06 -9.74 -3.77
CA TYR A 110 -1.02 -8.29 -3.82
C TYR A 110 -0.07 -7.77 -2.76
N TRP A 111 0.78 -6.82 -3.11
CA TRP A 111 1.60 -6.04 -2.21
C TRP A 111 1.18 -4.58 -2.32
N THR A 112 1.08 -3.90 -1.18
CA THR A 112 0.75 -2.48 -1.17
C THR A 112 1.44 -1.76 -0.02
N THR A 113 1.77 -0.49 -0.24
CA THR A 113 2.18 0.45 0.81
C THR A 113 1.02 1.36 1.23
N ASN A 114 -0.18 1.13 0.68
CA ASN A 114 -1.36 1.93 0.96
C ASN A 114 -2.05 1.45 2.24
N TYR A 115 -2.64 2.39 2.96
CA TYR A 115 -3.38 2.14 4.21
C TYR A 115 -4.87 1.88 3.95
N ASP A 116 -5.40 2.33 2.80
CA ASP A 116 -6.81 2.15 2.41
C ASP A 116 -7.20 0.68 2.20
N ARG A 117 -8.51 0.44 2.11
CA ARG A 117 -9.10 -0.88 1.87
C ARG A 117 -9.64 -1.09 0.45
N LEU A 118 -9.18 -0.32 -0.55
CA LEU A 118 -9.78 -0.34 -1.88
C LEU A 118 -9.53 -1.65 -2.63
N ILE A 119 -8.37 -2.29 -2.45
CA ILE A 119 -8.05 -3.57 -3.09
C ILE A 119 -8.91 -4.68 -2.48
N GLU A 120 -9.00 -4.70 -1.15
CA GLU A 120 -9.82 -5.58 -0.33
C GLU A 120 -11.28 -5.49 -0.75
N ASN A 121 -11.82 -4.25 -0.80
CA ASN A 121 -13.20 -3.99 -1.17
C ASN A 121 -13.48 -4.39 -2.62
N ALA A 122 -12.54 -4.16 -3.55
CA ALA A 122 -12.71 -4.58 -4.94
C ALA A 122 -12.75 -6.11 -5.09
N LEU A 123 -11.92 -6.85 -4.33
CA LEU A 123 -11.96 -8.30 -4.31
C LEU A 123 -13.29 -8.82 -3.74
N LEU A 124 -13.75 -8.23 -2.63
CA LEU A 124 -15.05 -8.55 -2.03
C LEU A 124 -16.22 -8.26 -3.01
N GLU A 125 -16.19 -7.12 -3.73
CA GLU A 125 -17.16 -6.79 -4.78
C GLU A 125 -17.19 -7.83 -5.92
N GLN A 126 -16.06 -8.51 -6.18
CA GLN A 126 -15.97 -9.61 -7.16
C GLN A 126 -16.27 -10.99 -6.55
N GLY A 127 -16.70 -11.05 -5.29
CA GLY A 127 -17.00 -12.31 -4.60
C GLY A 127 -15.76 -13.12 -4.21
N LYS A 128 -14.58 -12.49 -4.18
CA LYS A 128 -13.31 -13.10 -3.76
C LYS A 128 -13.08 -12.88 -2.27
N THR A 129 -12.38 -13.82 -1.65
CA THR A 129 -12.02 -13.81 -0.23
C THR A 129 -10.56 -13.35 -0.05
N PRO A 130 -10.31 -12.09 0.33
CA PRO A 130 -8.96 -11.60 0.59
C PRO A 130 -8.46 -12.02 1.99
N ASP A 131 -7.22 -12.52 2.05
CA ASP A 131 -6.48 -12.73 3.30
C ASP A 131 -5.50 -11.56 3.51
N ILE A 132 -5.75 -10.73 4.53
CA ILE A 132 -5.02 -9.48 4.74
C ILE A 132 -3.88 -9.73 5.72
N LYS A 133 -2.66 -9.34 5.32
CA LYS A 133 -1.41 -9.45 6.09
C LYS A 133 -0.84 -8.05 6.29
N LYS A 134 -1.14 -7.45 7.44
CA LYS A 134 -0.75 -6.06 7.75
C LYS A 134 0.26 -5.96 8.88
N ALA A 135 0.39 -7.03 9.68
CA ALA A 135 1.38 -7.15 10.74
C ALA A 135 2.11 -8.50 10.69
N GLN A 136 3.23 -8.60 11.40
CA GLN A 136 4.02 -9.84 11.49
C GLN A 136 3.23 -11.00 12.10
N SER A 137 2.35 -10.71 13.07
CA SER A 137 1.44 -11.68 13.66
C SER A 137 0.52 -12.34 12.63
N ASP A 138 0.05 -11.57 11.64
CA ASP A 138 -0.87 -12.06 10.59
C ASP A 138 -0.24 -13.12 9.69
N LEU A 139 1.10 -13.12 9.56
CA LEU A 139 1.84 -14.08 8.74
C LEU A 139 1.74 -15.51 9.28
N THR A 140 1.44 -15.66 10.57
CA THR A 140 1.33 -16.97 11.22
C THR A 140 -0.03 -17.64 11.02
N VAL A 141 -1.03 -16.86 10.60
CA VAL A 141 -2.41 -17.32 10.40
C VAL A 141 -2.72 -17.31 8.91
N ASN A 142 -3.46 -18.30 8.40
CA ASN A 142 -3.88 -18.33 7.00
C ASN A 142 -5.39 -18.44 6.94
N LEU A 143 -6.03 -17.54 6.18
CA LEU A 143 -7.48 -17.58 5.98
C LEU A 143 -7.83 -18.76 5.06
N PRO A 144 -8.67 -19.73 5.50
CA PRO A 144 -9.07 -20.84 4.66
C PRO A 144 -9.89 -20.37 3.45
N LYS A 145 -9.73 -21.06 2.31
CA LYS A 145 -10.47 -20.77 1.06
C LYS A 145 -10.30 -19.33 0.53
N ARG A 146 -9.21 -18.66 0.91
CA ARG A 146 -8.84 -17.36 0.35
C ARG A 146 -8.60 -17.46 -1.16
N ASP A 147 -9.01 -16.44 -1.88
CA ASP A 147 -8.76 -16.28 -3.32
C ASP A 147 -7.49 -15.47 -3.60
N ALA A 148 -7.12 -14.58 -2.68
CA ALA A 148 -5.94 -13.74 -2.76
C ALA A 148 -5.38 -13.42 -1.37
N ILE A 149 -4.09 -13.10 -1.31
CA ILE A 149 -3.40 -12.55 -0.14
C ILE A 149 -3.04 -11.10 -0.45
N ILE A 150 -3.30 -10.19 0.48
CA ILE A 150 -2.89 -8.79 0.41
C ILE A 150 -1.90 -8.53 1.52
N TYR A 151 -0.65 -8.24 1.16
CA TYR A 151 0.38 -7.79 2.09
C TYR A 151 0.41 -6.27 2.12
N LYS A 152 0.16 -5.69 3.29
CA LYS A 152 0.21 -4.25 3.52
C LYS A 152 1.46 -3.92 4.32
N MET A 153 2.44 -3.33 3.63
CA MET A 153 3.77 -3.13 4.20
C MET A 153 3.71 -2.20 5.41
N HIS A 154 3.02 -1.08 5.30
CA HIS A 154 3.04 -0.05 6.33
C HIS A 154 1.84 -0.12 7.29
N GLY A 155 1.12 -1.25 7.31
CA GLY A 155 -0.06 -1.43 8.14
C GLY A 155 -1.37 -1.02 7.45
N ASP A 156 -2.38 -0.74 8.25
CA ASP A 156 -3.75 -0.52 7.82
C ASP A 156 -4.41 0.60 8.63
N ILE A 157 -5.27 1.39 7.99
CA ILE A 157 -5.95 2.51 8.62
C ILE A 157 -6.94 2.10 9.72
N GLU A 158 -7.41 0.85 9.76
CA GLU A 158 -8.25 0.36 10.86
C GLU A 158 -7.45 0.10 12.13
N THR A 159 -6.12 0.01 12.01
CA THR A 159 -5.18 -0.23 13.10
C THR A 159 -4.07 0.82 13.06
N VAL A 160 -4.45 2.11 13.10
CA VAL A 160 -3.53 3.25 12.91
C VAL A 160 -2.33 3.20 13.84
N SER A 161 -2.51 2.79 15.10
CA SER A 161 -1.43 2.67 16.08
C SER A 161 -0.32 1.68 15.69
N GLU A 162 -0.59 0.77 14.75
CA GLU A 162 0.37 -0.22 14.23
C GLU A 162 0.96 0.18 12.86
N THR A 163 0.58 1.34 12.34
CA THR A 163 1.03 1.80 11.01
C THR A 163 2.43 2.39 11.06
N VAL A 164 3.17 2.28 9.97
CA VAL A 164 4.52 2.85 9.83
C VAL A 164 4.39 4.22 9.18
N LEU A 165 4.62 5.29 9.94
CA LEU A 165 4.43 6.67 9.47
C LEU A 165 5.59 7.61 9.84
N THR A 166 6.11 7.51 11.05
CA THR A 166 7.18 8.39 11.52
C THR A 166 8.53 7.92 11.02
N LYS A 167 9.50 8.83 10.96
CA LYS A 167 10.86 8.49 10.56
C LYS A 167 11.46 7.35 11.38
N HIS A 168 11.33 7.39 12.71
CA HIS A 168 11.84 6.32 13.57
C HIS A 168 11.17 4.97 13.26
N GLU A 169 9.87 4.97 12.99
CA GLU A 169 9.15 3.74 12.62
C GLU A 169 9.64 3.18 11.28
N TYR A 170 9.92 4.02 10.28
CA TYR A 170 10.51 3.57 9.02
C TYR A 170 11.92 3.00 9.21
N GLU A 171 12.74 3.63 10.05
CA GLU A 171 14.07 3.14 10.39
C GLU A 171 14.01 1.79 11.10
N ASP A 172 13.11 1.65 12.07
CA ASP A 172 12.87 0.41 12.80
C ASP A 172 12.28 -0.68 11.90
N TYR A 173 11.32 -0.34 11.05
CA TYR A 173 10.66 -1.26 10.13
C TYR A 173 11.65 -1.88 9.13
N ASN A 174 12.65 -1.11 8.69
CA ASN A 174 13.68 -1.55 7.77
C ASN A 174 14.79 -2.38 8.41
N LYS A 175 14.79 -2.55 9.75
CA LYS A 175 15.72 -3.47 10.41
C LYS A 175 15.46 -4.90 9.95
N LYS A 176 16.53 -5.70 9.86
CA LYS A 176 16.54 -7.04 9.25
C LYS A 176 15.58 -8.06 9.86
N GLU A 177 14.98 -7.77 11.02
CA GLU A 177 14.11 -8.70 11.76
C GLU A 177 12.64 -8.62 11.33
N ASN A 178 12.26 -7.66 10.48
CA ASN A 178 10.89 -7.56 10.01
C ASN A 178 10.54 -8.65 8.98
N CYS A 179 9.70 -9.61 9.37
CA CYS A 179 9.31 -10.73 8.51
C CYS A 179 8.55 -10.31 7.24
N LEU A 180 7.78 -9.21 7.25
CA LEU A 180 7.10 -8.71 6.05
C LEU A 180 8.11 -8.23 5.02
N VAL A 181 9.13 -7.49 5.45
CA VAL A 181 10.24 -7.04 4.60
C VAL A 181 11.04 -8.22 4.04
N MET A 182 11.30 -9.23 4.87
CA MET A 182 11.95 -10.46 4.40
C MET A 182 11.10 -11.19 3.37
N HIS A 183 9.79 -11.33 3.62
CA HIS A 183 8.87 -11.98 2.70
C HIS A 183 8.80 -11.24 1.36
N LEU A 184 8.75 -9.89 1.39
CA LEU A 184 8.80 -9.05 0.20
C LEU A 184 10.07 -9.28 -0.62
N LYS A 185 11.23 -9.29 0.03
CA LYS A 185 12.52 -9.53 -0.64
C LYS A 185 12.56 -10.91 -1.29
N VAL A 186 12.03 -11.94 -0.63
CA VAL A 186 11.95 -13.29 -1.19
C VAL A 186 10.99 -13.32 -2.39
N THR A 187 9.82 -12.69 -2.29
CA THR A 187 8.89 -12.58 -3.44
C THR A 187 9.56 -11.89 -4.61
N MET A 188 10.15 -10.70 -4.40
CA MET A 188 10.85 -9.98 -5.47
C MET A 188 11.99 -10.79 -6.08
N PHE A 189 12.75 -11.52 -5.26
CA PHE A 189 13.84 -12.38 -5.74
C PHE A 189 13.31 -13.52 -6.62
N LEU A 190 12.26 -14.21 -6.16
CA LEU A 190 11.64 -15.31 -6.91
C LEU A 190 11.06 -14.81 -8.24
N GLU A 191 10.34 -13.69 -8.22
CA GLU A 191 9.75 -13.15 -9.43
C GLU A 191 10.81 -12.59 -10.40
N HIS A 192 11.79 -11.83 -9.92
CA HIS A 192 12.81 -11.23 -10.79
C HIS A 192 13.74 -12.26 -11.44
N PHE A 193 14.16 -13.30 -10.70
CA PHE A 193 15.13 -14.27 -11.21
C PHE A 193 14.49 -15.46 -11.93
N TYR A 194 13.26 -15.85 -11.56
CA TYR A 194 12.63 -17.03 -12.17
C TYR A 194 11.48 -16.68 -13.13
N LEU A 195 10.89 -15.49 -13.03
CA LEU A 195 9.64 -15.13 -13.70
C LEU A 195 9.65 -13.66 -14.15
N SER A 196 10.62 -13.27 -14.98
CA SER A 196 11.01 -11.88 -15.32
C SER A 196 9.91 -10.88 -15.72
N ASP A 197 8.65 -11.30 -15.86
CA ASP A 197 7.51 -10.47 -16.27
C ASP A 197 6.18 -10.82 -15.54
N SER A 198 6.24 -11.51 -14.40
CA SER A 198 5.07 -11.85 -13.59
C SER A 198 4.61 -10.73 -12.66
N VAL A 199 5.31 -9.60 -12.63
CA VAL A 199 5.08 -8.50 -11.70
C VAL A 199 4.43 -7.31 -12.40
N LEU A 200 3.25 -6.90 -11.93
CA LEU A 200 2.64 -5.63 -12.29
C LEU A 200 2.96 -4.59 -11.22
N LEU A 201 3.74 -3.57 -11.58
CA LEU A 201 4.05 -2.43 -10.73
C LEU A 201 3.16 -1.25 -11.10
N ILE A 202 2.34 -0.81 -10.15
CA ILE A 202 1.59 0.45 -10.25
C ILE A 202 2.25 1.44 -9.28
N PRO A 203 2.96 2.45 -9.80
CA PRO A 203 3.84 3.28 -8.98
C PRO A 203 3.07 4.18 -8.01
N ILE A 204 3.79 4.64 -6.98
CA ILE A 204 3.44 5.84 -6.23
C ILE A 204 3.54 7.01 -7.21
N LEU A 205 2.47 7.80 -7.34
CA LEU A 205 2.56 9.07 -8.09
C LEU A 205 3.47 9.99 -7.28
N THR A 206 4.76 10.04 -7.65
CA THR A 206 5.63 11.16 -7.29
C THR A 206 5.08 12.38 -8.01
N THR A 207 4.37 13.24 -7.26
CA THR A 207 4.02 14.60 -7.70
C THR A 207 5.08 15.55 -7.22
#